data_AF-A0A6N2KXC2-F1
#
_entry.id   AF-A0A6N2KXC2-F1
#
_cell.length_a   1.000
_cell.length_b   1.000
_cell.length_c   1.000
_cell.angle_alpha   90.00
_cell.angle_beta   90.00
_cell.angle_gamma   90.00
#
_symmetry.space_group_name_H-M   'P 1'
#
loop_
_entity.id
_entity.type
_entity.pdbx_description
1 polymer ?
#
loop_
_entity_poly.entity_id
_entity_poly.type
_entity_poly.pdbx_seq_one_letter_code
_entity_poly.pdbx_strand_id
1 'polypeptide(L)'
;MGLDANSKAGTIGAINQKKSETVPNLTGKVHLLPCCVKYDGPSAVSHYFKPKPTGVEMEGMKVEEACFRGRKLQGARLPIPNGYSGFVIRKQSPGKRKASDMSEDNTWEVAAKFENITYWNHDSLPSKDDAFVRSLHLLSVAEALHKPVTAEDLASASIDMEKN
;
A
#
# COMPACT_ATOMS: atom_id res chain seq x y z
N MET A 1 -32.83 -19.01 -19.75
CA MET A 1 -31.35 -18.96 -19.58
C MET A 1 -31.10 -18.20 -18.30
N GLY A 2 -30.64 -18.90 -17.26
CA GLY A 2 -30.46 -18.36 -15.92
C GLY A 2 -29.31 -17.36 -15.86
N LEU A 3 -29.53 -16.25 -15.15
CA LEU A 3 -28.48 -15.34 -14.73
C LEU A 3 -27.97 -15.84 -13.38
N ASP A 4 -26.81 -16.50 -13.40
CA ASP A 4 -26.12 -16.91 -12.18
C ASP A 4 -25.52 -15.67 -11.53
N ALA A 5 -26.28 -15.05 -10.63
CA ALA A 5 -25.81 -13.98 -9.76
C ALA A 5 -24.90 -14.56 -8.66
N ASN A 6 -23.71 -15.03 -9.02
CA ASN A 6 -22.68 -15.35 -8.04
C ASN A 6 -21.89 -14.09 -7.69
N SER A 7 -22.56 -13.13 -7.05
CA SER A 7 -21.89 -12.07 -6.31
C SER A 7 -21.26 -12.72 -5.09
N LYS A 8 -20.01 -13.18 -5.19
CA LYS A 8 -19.25 -13.63 -4.02
C LYS A 8 -19.22 -12.47 -3.02
N ALA A 9 -19.99 -12.61 -1.95
CA ALA A 9 -19.95 -11.70 -0.83
C ALA A 9 -18.50 -11.53 -0.36
N GLY A 10 -18.10 -10.30 -0.04
CA GLY A 10 -16.77 -10.03 0.50
C GLY A 10 -16.49 -10.89 1.73
N THR A 11 -15.28 -11.42 1.83
CA THR A 11 -14.88 -12.22 3.00
C THR A 11 -14.53 -11.28 4.16
N ILE A 12 -15.27 -11.36 5.26
CA ILE A 12 -14.96 -10.63 6.50
C ILE A 12 -13.78 -11.33 7.19
N GLY A 13 -12.85 -10.57 7.73
CA GLY A 13 -11.69 -11.08 8.47
C GLY A 13 -11.22 -10.08 9.52
N ALA A 14 -10.39 -10.53 10.46
CA ALA A 14 -9.85 -9.70 11.53
C ALA A 14 -8.33 -9.55 11.39
N ILE A 15 -7.82 -8.35 11.68
CA ILE A 15 -6.38 -8.08 11.75
C ILE A 15 -5.99 -7.94 13.22
N ASN A 16 -5.20 -8.89 13.72
CA ASN A 16 -4.65 -8.85 15.06
C ASN A 16 -3.48 -7.88 15.12
N GLN A 17 -3.72 -6.69 15.66
CA GLN A 17 -2.66 -5.78 16.09
C GLN A 17 -2.20 -6.18 17.50
N LYS A 18 -1.17 -7.03 17.59
CA LYS A 18 -0.59 -7.39 18.90
C LYS A 18 -0.08 -6.14 19.60
N LYS A 19 -0.73 -5.74 20.70
CA LYS A 19 -0.44 -4.52 21.47
C LYS A 19 0.90 -4.54 22.23
N SER A 20 1.68 -5.64 22.16
CA SER A 20 2.81 -5.92 23.07
C SER A 20 4.10 -6.42 22.39
N GLU A 21 4.09 -6.75 21.09
CA GLU A 21 5.33 -7.11 20.35
C GLU A 21 5.64 -5.98 19.36
N THR A 22 6.79 -5.34 19.51
CA THR A 22 7.29 -4.35 18.55
C THR A 22 7.57 -5.04 17.22
N VAL A 23 6.62 -4.95 16.29
CA VAL A 23 6.79 -5.48 14.93
C VAL A 23 7.97 -4.80 14.23
N PRO A 24 8.71 -5.52 13.37
CA PRO A 24 9.82 -4.95 12.60
C PRO A 24 9.47 -3.66 11.85
N ASN A 25 10.38 -2.69 11.87
CA ASN A 25 10.29 -1.49 11.06
C ASN A 25 11.09 -1.67 9.75
N LEU A 26 10.38 -1.65 8.62
CA LEU A 26 10.92 -1.79 7.27
C LEU A 26 11.01 -0.45 6.52
N THR A 27 10.94 0.68 7.22
CA THR A 27 11.13 2.00 6.64
C THR A 27 12.46 2.08 5.89
N GLY A 28 12.41 2.50 4.62
CA GLY A 28 13.55 2.52 3.70
C GLY A 28 13.93 1.17 3.09
N LYS A 29 13.17 0.10 3.34
CA LYS A 29 13.48 -1.28 2.88
C LYS A 29 12.37 -1.90 2.02
N VAL A 30 11.29 -1.16 1.75
CA VAL A 30 10.18 -1.60 0.91
C VAL A 30 10.38 -1.06 -0.50
N HIS A 31 10.42 -1.97 -1.48
CA HIS A 31 10.71 -1.64 -2.87
C HIS A 31 9.62 -2.16 -3.82
N LEU A 32 9.06 -1.29 -4.64
CA LEU A 32 8.18 -1.65 -5.75
C LEU A 32 9.00 -1.68 -7.04
N LEU A 33 9.25 -2.89 -7.58
CA LEU A 33 10.02 -3.07 -8.80
C LEU A 33 9.13 -3.01 -10.05
N PRO A 34 9.64 -2.55 -11.21
CA PRO A 34 8.90 -2.49 -12.46
C PRO A 34 8.91 -3.86 -13.18
N CYS A 35 8.78 -4.94 -12.41
CA CYS A 35 8.78 -6.31 -12.93
C CYS A 35 8.13 -7.27 -11.94
N CYS A 36 7.63 -8.39 -12.45
CA CYS A 36 7.13 -9.49 -11.63
C CYS A 36 8.24 -10.51 -11.36
N VAL A 37 8.48 -10.80 -10.08
CA VAL A 37 9.36 -11.89 -9.63
C VAL A 37 8.47 -13.08 -9.27
N LYS A 38 8.58 -14.19 -10.00
CA LYS A 38 7.73 -15.38 -9.77
C LYS A 38 8.01 -16.11 -8.46
N TYR A 39 9.21 -15.94 -7.91
CA TYR A 39 9.59 -16.55 -6.65
C TYR A 39 9.07 -15.71 -5.48
N ASP A 40 8.31 -16.34 -4.59
CA ASP A 40 7.83 -15.76 -3.33
C ASP A 40 8.50 -16.48 -2.15
N GLY A 41 9.39 -15.78 -1.46
CA GLY A 41 10.17 -16.35 -0.37
C GLY A 41 11.36 -15.47 0.05
N PRO A 42 12.15 -15.92 1.04
CA PRO A 42 13.31 -15.18 1.52
C PRO A 42 14.34 -14.90 0.42
N SER A 43 14.90 -13.70 0.43
CA SER A 43 15.93 -13.27 -0.52
C SER A 43 16.95 -12.35 0.14
N ALA A 44 18.20 -12.43 -0.29
CA ALA A 44 19.31 -11.64 0.25
C ALA A 44 19.33 -10.21 -0.33
N VAL A 45 18.22 -9.48 -0.20
CA VAL A 45 18.02 -8.14 -0.82
C VAL A 45 19.14 -7.18 -0.44
N SER A 46 19.48 -7.07 0.85
CA SER A 46 20.54 -6.16 1.33
C SER A 46 21.93 -6.47 0.79
N HIS A 47 22.19 -7.72 0.39
CA HIS A 47 23.46 -8.11 -0.17
C HIS A 47 23.61 -7.67 -1.63
N TYR A 48 22.53 -7.77 -2.42
CA TYR A 48 22.58 -7.58 -3.87
C TYR A 48 21.95 -6.28 -4.37
N PHE A 49 20.90 -5.80 -3.73
CA PHE A 49 20.17 -4.60 -4.15
C PHE A 49 20.59 -3.42 -3.28
N LYS A 50 21.43 -2.54 -3.85
CA LYS A 50 22.02 -1.39 -3.15
C LYS A 50 21.68 -0.08 -3.87
N PRO A 51 20.52 0.51 -3.58
CA PRO A 51 20.16 1.85 -4.05
C PRO A 51 21.22 2.88 -3.67
N LYS A 52 21.53 3.78 -4.60
CA LYS A 52 22.46 4.88 -4.39
C LYS A 52 21.79 6.20 -4.76
N PRO A 53 21.95 7.27 -3.96
CA PRO A 53 21.48 8.59 -4.38
C PRO A 53 22.28 9.04 -5.61
N THR A 54 21.61 9.61 -6.60
CA THR A 54 22.26 10.15 -7.80
C THR A 54 22.67 11.62 -7.66
N GLY A 55 22.13 12.30 -6.65
CA GLY A 55 22.23 13.76 -6.49
C GLY A 55 21.28 14.54 -7.41
N VAL A 56 20.51 13.85 -8.25
CA VAL A 56 19.48 14.45 -9.10
C VAL A 56 18.16 14.53 -8.33
N GLU A 57 17.46 15.64 -8.52
CA GLU A 57 16.10 15.85 -8.03
C GLU A 57 15.17 16.09 -9.23
N MET A 58 14.04 15.39 -9.27
CA MET A 58 13.03 15.51 -10.31
C MET A 58 11.68 15.79 -9.67
N GLU A 59 11.07 16.93 -10.00
CA GLU A 59 9.74 17.32 -9.50
C GLU A 59 9.60 17.30 -7.96
N GLY A 60 10.68 17.54 -7.21
CA GLY A 60 10.72 17.47 -5.74
C GLY A 60 11.04 16.07 -5.19
N MET A 61 11.35 15.10 -6.05
CA MET A 61 11.72 13.75 -5.69
C MET A 61 13.23 13.54 -5.84
N LYS A 62 13.88 13.10 -4.76
CA LYS A 62 15.29 12.70 -4.80
C LYS A 62 15.42 11.37 -5.54
N VAL A 63 16.22 11.37 -6.60
CA VAL A 63 16.40 10.19 -7.45
C VAL A 63 17.45 9.27 -6.83
N GLU A 64 17.08 8.00 -6.68
CA GLU A 64 17.96 6.89 -6.37
C GLU A 64 18.16 6.03 -7.63
N GLU A 65 19.33 5.40 -7.75
CA GLU A 65 19.67 4.47 -8.82
C GLU A 65 20.03 3.10 -8.22
N ALA A 66 19.57 2.04 -8.87
CA ALA A 66 19.92 0.67 -8.55
C ALA A 66 19.99 -0.18 -9.83
N CYS A 67 20.52 -1.40 -9.72
CA CYS A 67 20.51 -2.36 -10.81
C CYS A 67 19.84 -3.65 -10.35
N PHE A 68 18.94 -4.18 -11.17
CA PHE A 68 18.32 -5.47 -10.94
C PHE A 68 18.44 -6.32 -12.21
N ARG A 69 19.06 -7.50 -12.11
CA ARG A 69 19.30 -8.42 -13.24
C ARG A 69 20.00 -7.74 -14.44
N GLY A 70 20.95 -6.85 -14.17
CA GLY A 70 21.69 -6.12 -15.21
C GLY A 70 20.93 -4.93 -15.82
N ARG A 71 19.73 -4.61 -15.33
CA ARG A 71 18.93 -3.48 -15.82
C ARG A 71 19.00 -2.32 -14.85
N LYS A 72 19.25 -1.13 -15.39
CA LYS A 72 19.24 0.13 -14.65
C LYS A 72 17.82 0.46 -14.21
N LEU A 73 17.68 0.79 -12.93
CA LEU A 73 16.46 1.28 -12.33
C LEU A 73 16.71 2.69 -11.79
N GLN A 74 15.73 3.56 -11.99
CA GLN A 74 15.70 4.87 -11.34
C GLN A 74 14.44 4.95 -10.50
N GLY A 75 14.59 5.37 -9.25
CA GLY A 75 13.51 5.30 -8.28
C GLY A 75 13.46 6.53 -7.40
N ALA A 76 12.33 6.68 -6.72
CA ALA A 76 12.14 7.72 -5.72
C ALA A 76 11.46 7.13 -4.48
N ARG A 77 11.86 7.64 -3.32
CA ARG A 77 11.28 7.27 -2.04
C ARG A 77 10.10 8.17 -1.75
N LEU A 78 8.92 7.56 -1.62
CA LEU A 78 7.68 8.26 -1.30
C LEU A 78 7.29 7.96 0.15
N PRO A 79 7.03 8.99 0.97
CA PRO A 79 6.45 8.79 2.29
C PRO A 79 5.01 8.26 2.17
N ILE A 80 4.56 7.53 3.18
CA ILE A 80 3.14 7.21 3.30
C ILE A 80 2.36 8.51 3.55
N PRO A 81 1.24 8.76 2.84
CA PRO A 81 0.47 9.99 3.01
C PRO A 81 0.01 10.20 4.46
N ASN A 82 -0.10 11.45 4.87
CA ASN A 82 -0.56 11.83 6.20
C ASN A 82 -1.93 11.21 6.50
N GLY A 83 -2.12 10.74 7.74
CA GLY A 83 -3.34 10.03 8.15
C GLY A 83 -3.34 8.53 7.80
N TYR A 84 -2.34 8.04 7.07
CA TYR A 84 -2.20 6.63 6.71
C TYR A 84 -0.98 5.97 7.37
N SER A 85 -0.95 4.64 7.38
CA SER A 85 0.15 3.84 7.92
C SER A 85 0.42 2.63 7.03
N GLY A 86 1.69 2.34 6.80
CA GLY A 86 2.13 1.18 6.02
C GLY A 86 2.31 -0.05 6.89
N PHE A 87 1.65 -1.16 6.52
CA PHE A 87 1.77 -2.45 7.19
C PHE A 87 2.03 -3.58 6.19
N VAL A 88 2.85 -4.55 6.60
CA VAL A 88 2.91 -5.86 5.95
C VAL A 88 2.06 -6.81 6.78
N ILE A 89 1.05 -7.42 6.17
CA ILE A 89 0.15 -8.37 6.82
C ILE A 89 0.38 -9.78 6.28
N ARG A 90 0.21 -10.79 7.14
CA ARG A 90 0.24 -12.20 6.73
C ARG A 90 -0.92 -12.95 7.35
N LYS A 91 -1.44 -13.95 6.63
CA LYS A 91 -2.46 -14.85 7.17
C LYS A 91 -1.85 -15.65 8.32
N GLN A 92 -2.54 -15.75 9.45
CA GLN A 92 -2.09 -16.64 10.51
C GLN A 92 -2.11 -18.07 10.01
N SER A 93 -1.01 -18.79 10.19
CA SER A 93 -1.01 -20.24 9.95
C SER A 93 -1.94 -20.90 10.97
N PRO A 94 -2.76 -21.88 10.58
CA PRO A 94 -3.48 -22.70 11.53
C PRO A 94 -2.46 -23.48 12.36
N GLY A 95 -2.07 -22.94 13.52
CA GLY A 95 -1.33 -23.70 14.52
C GLY A 95 -2.19 -24.89 14.98
N LYS A 96 -1.54 -25.91 15.55
CA LYS A 96 -2.15 -27.12 16.15
C LYS A 96 -3.26 -26.79 17.17
N ARG A 97 -4.43 -26.34 16.74
CA ARG A 97 -5.64 -26.26 17.56
C ARG A 97 -6.37 -27.59 17.40
N LYS A 98 -6.88 -28.12 18.52
CA LYS A 98 -7.63 -29.37 18.58
C LYS A 98 -8.83 -29.30 17.62
N ALA A 99 -9.17 -30.45 17.05
CA ALA A 99 -10.12 -30.66 15.95
C ALA A 99 -11.60 -30.41 16.30
N SER A 100 -11.96 -29.22 16.80
CA SER A 100 -13.35 -28.93 17.18
C SER A 100 -13.90 -27.57 16.75
N ASP A 101 -13.24 -26.85 15.83
CA ASP A 101 -13.86 -25.67 15.25
C ASP A 101 -13.48 -25.54 13.77
N MET A 102 -14.41 -25.90 12.88
CA MET A 102 -14.26 -25.90 11.42
C MET A 102 -14.69 -24.55 10.82
N SER A 103 -14.37 -23.45 11.49
CA SER A 103 -14.43 -22.12 10.89
C SER A 103 -13.05 -21.81 10.30
N GLU A 104 -13.00 -21.46 9.01
CA GLU A 104 -11.82 -20.85 8.42
C GLU A 104 -11.55 -19.52 9.16
N ASP A 105 -10.70 -19.56 10.18
CA ASP A 105 -10.21 -18.37 10.89
C ASP A 105 -9.49 -17.48 9.85
N ASN A 106 -10.22 -16.54 9.23
CA ASN A 106 -9.69 -15.54 8.29
C ASN A 106 -8.98 -14.42 9.06
N THR A 107 -8.01 -14.85 9.87
CA THR A 107 -7.29 -14.04 10.83
C THR A 107 -5.93 -13.68 10.26
N TRP A 108 -5.65 -12.40 10.23
CA TRP A 108 -4.41 -11.82 9.74
C TRP A 108 -3.62 -11.21 10.89
N GLU A 109 -2.31 -11.15 10.76
CA GLU A 109 -1.45 -10.48 11.72
C GLU A 109 -0.50 -9.51 11.03
N VAL A 110 -0.16 -8.44 11.74
CA VAL A 110 0.83 -7.47 11.29
C VAL A 110 2.23 -8.08 11.45
N ALA A 111 2.89 -8.30 10.32
CA ALA A 111 4.26 -8.83 10.27
C ALA A 111 5.31 -7.73 10.34
N ALA A 112 5.02 -6.52 9.85
CA ALA A 112 5.92 -5.37 9.88
C ALA A 112 5.19 -4.05 9.64
N LYS A 113 5.87 -2.93 9.90
CA LYS A 113 5.42 -1.56 9.58
C LYS A 113 6.44 -0.81 8.72
N PHE A 114 6.01 0.18 7.97
CA PHE A 114 6.89 1.07 7.20
C PHE A 114 6.25 2.45 6.99
N GLU A 115 7.10 3.48 6.88
CA GLU A 115 6.69 4.88 6.70
C GLU A 115 6.98 5.42 5.30
N ASN A 116 7.64 4.63 4.44
CA ASN A 116 7.86 4.98 3.04
C ASN A 116 8.03 3.72 2.16
N ILE A 117 7.81 3.92 0.87
CA ILE A 117 8.05 2.93 -0.19
C ILE A 117 8.96 3.58 -1.24
N THR A 118 9.95 2.84 -1.72
CA THR A 118 10.75 3.24 -2.89
C THR A 118 10.19 2.55 -4.12
N TYR A 119 9.65 3.30 -5.08
CA TYR A 119 9.24 2.75 -6.36
C TYR A 119 10.35 2.93 -7.39
N TRP A 120 10.39 2.04 -8.36
CA TRP A 120 11.44 1.97 -9.37
C TRP A 120 10.84 1.92 -10.76
N ASN A 121 11.39 2.72 -11.66
CA ASN A 121 11.12 2.70 -13.09
C ASN A 121 12.32 2.08 -13.83
N HIS A 122 12.05 1.54 -15.02
CA HIS A 122 13.08 0.98 -15.89
C HIS A 122 13.63 2.07 -16.81
N ASP A 123 14.86 2.51 -16.53
CA ASP A 123 15.61 3.50 -17.34
C ASP A 123 14.86 4.83 -17.63
N SER A 124 13.90 5.19 -16.78
CA SER A 124 13.21 6.47 -16.83
C SER A 124 13.19 7.12 -15.46
N LEU A 125 13.31 8.45 -15.43
CA LEU A 125 13.31 9.19 -14.18
C LEU A 125 11.93 9.07 -13.50
N PRO A 126 11.90 9.07 -12.15
CA PRO A 126 10.67 9.24 -11.37
C PRO A 126 9.92 10.51 -11.77
N SER A 127 8.59 10.45 -11.89
CA SER A 127 7.71 11.59 -12.19
C SER A 127 6.40 11.51 -11.42
N LYS A 128 5.74 12.65 -11.18
CA LYS A 128 4.39 12.71 -10.60
C LYS A 128 3.32 12.02 -11.45
N ASP A 129 3.58 11.82 -12.74
CA ASP A 129 2.68 11.13 -13.65
C ASP A 129 2.77 9.60 -13.57
N ASP A 130 3.75 9.06 -12.83
CA ASP A 130 3.89 7.63 -12.64
C ASP A 130 2.65 7.03 -11.98
N ALA A 131 2.20 5.89 -12.52
CA ALA A 131 0.95 5.25 -12.08
C ALA A 131 0.90 4.99 -10.58
N PHE A 132 2.04 4.60 -9.97
CA PHE A 132 2.12 4.37 -8.53
C PHE A 132 1.95 5.68 -7.74
N VAL A 133 2.62 6.76 -8.14
CA VAL A 133 2.47 8.09 -7.50
C VAL A 133 1.02 8.54 -7.59
N ARG A 134 0.43 8.47 -8.80
CA ARG A 134 -0.97 8.84 -9.03
C ARG A 134 -1.95 7.99 -8.21
N SER A 135 -1.64 6.73 -7.96
CA SER A 135 -2.49 5.86 -7.13
C SER A 135 -2.61 6.34 -5.69
N LEU A 136 -1.58 7.01 -5.14
CA LEU A 136 -1.64 7.57 -3.80
C LEU A 136 -2.61 8.76 -3.69
N HIS A 137 -2.85 9.50 -4.78
CA HIS A 137 -3.86 10.57 -4.79
C HIS A 137 -5.29 10.05 -4.57
N LEU A 138 -5.55 8.77 -4.87
CA LEU A 138 -6.85 8.16 -4.62
C LEU A 138 -7.24 8.23 -3.14
N LEU A 139 -6.27 8.21 -2.23
CA LEU A 139 -6.52 8.27 -0.80
C LEU A 139 -7.21 9.58 -0.40
N SER A 140 -6.68 10.73 -0.84
CA SER A 140 -7.28 12.04 -0.59
C SER A 140 -8.64 12.20 -1.28
N VAL A 141 -8.79 11.66 -2.49
CA VAL A 141 -10.09 11.66 -3.19
C VAL A 141 -11.13 10.82 -2.44
N ALA A 142 -10.74 9.64 -1.96
CA ALA A 142 -11.63 8.76 -1.20
C ALA A 142 -12.04 9.39 0.14
N GLU A 143 -11.12 10.08 0.82
CA GLU A 143 -11.42 10.82 2.05
C GLU A 143 -12.48 11.91 1.80
N ALA A 144 -12.30 12.74 0.77
CA ALA A 144 -13.25 13.79 0.44
C ALA A 144 -14.61 13.23 0.01
N LEU A 145 -14.62 12.16 -0.80
CA LEU A 145 -15.84 11.57 -1.34
C LEU A 145 -16.70 10.88 -0.28
N HIS A 146 -16.06 10.19 0.68
CA HIS A 146 -16.77 9.43 1.72
C HIS A 146 -16.95 10.21 3.02
N LYS A 147 -16.62 11.51 3.04
CA LYS A 147 -16.90 12.38 4.18
C LYS A 147 -18.41 12.39 4.44
N PRO A 148 -18.88 12.04 5.65
CA PRO A 148 -20.31 12.06 5.96
C PRO A 148 -20.91 13.46 5.74
N VAL A 149 -22.12 13.51 5.18
CA VAL A 149 -22.85 14.76 4.99
C VAL A 149 -23.52 15.15 6.31
N THR A 150 -23.28 16.37 6.78
CA THR A 150 -23.90 16.90 8.00
C THR A 150 -25.23 17.60 7.70
N ALA A 151 -26.06 17.80 8.72
CA ALA A 151 -27.32 18.51 8.56
C ALA A 151 -27.09 19.98 8.14
N GLU A 152 -25.98 20.57 8.61
CA GLU A 152 -25.54 21.91 8.27
C GLU A 152 -25.11 22.01 6.79
N ASP A 153 -24.46 20.98 6.25
CA ASP A 153 -24.10 20.91 4.83
C ASP A 153 -25.37 20.84 3.95
N LEU A 154 -26.37 20.05 4.36
CA LEU A 154 -27.67 19.95 3.70
C LEU A 154 -28.45 21.29 3.73
N ALA A 155 -28.46 21.96 4.88
CA ALA A 155 -29.10 23.25 5.04
C ALA A 155 -28.43 24.33 4.18
N SER A 156 -27.09 24.35 4.14
CA SER A 156 -26.32 25.31 3.33
C SER A 156 -26.59 25.12 1.83
N ALA A 157 -26.59 23.88 1.34
CA ALA A 157 -26.89 23.57 -0.06
C ALA A 157 -28.33 23.96 -0.47
N SER A 158 -29.28 23.90 0.47
CA SER A 158 -30.67 24.28 0.21
C SER A 158 -30.83 25.80 0.04
N ILE A 159 -30.10 26.58 0.83
CA ILE A 159 -30.08 28.05 0.76
C ILE A 159 -29.43 28.53 -0.55
N ASP A 160 -28.41 27.81 -1.04
CA ASP A 160 -27.74 28.15 -2.30
C ASP A 160 -28.62 27.87 -3.53
N MET A 161 -29.54 26.88 -3.45
CA MET A 161 -30.53 26.62 -4.50
C MET A 161 -31.69 27.62 -4.52
N GLU A 162 -32.05 28.23 -3.39
CA GLU A 162 -33.12 29.24 -3.33
C GLU A 162 -32.69 30.63 -3.80
N LYS A 163 -31.38 30.88 -3.92
CA LYS A 163 -30.80 32.16 -4.35
C LYS A 163 -30.50 32.24 -5.86
N ASN A 164 -30.86 31.20 -6.62
CA ASN A 164 -30.59 31.08 -8.06
C ASN A 164 -31.90 30.89 -8.82
#